data_AF-A0A4P5T3A8-F1
#
_entry.id   AF-A0A4P5T3A8-F1
#
_cell.length_a   1.000
_cell.length_b   1.000
_cell.length_c   1.000
_cell.angle_alpha   90.00
_cell.angle_beta   90.00
_cell.angle_gamma   90.00
#
_symmetry.space_group_name_H-M   'P 1'
#
loop_
_entity.id
_entity.type
_entity.pdbx_description
1 polymer ?
#
loop_
_entity_poly.entity_id
_entity_poly.type
_entity_poly.pdbx_seq_one_letter_code
_entity_poly.pdbx_strand_id
1 'polypeptide(L)'
;MKNKSMIRAAIALLVATVSISVVASPVSASVGVKLNQTAKLADLQVISINLSSVPAGQGVYISQCFKAQIGQRTATGLICNGSIAEQGTMIWATTDASRGSQSANGQLTLMLHSSFKKVDANNVSTTYECGVKNCSIFIYRDHRGLSDTALDTIVPIKFLLTQDVALTSLGLKKDGAKYVAGSSVSIGASKLVTTKGQAVVVTSSETRSICTTTGTSSFTIKFRKAGICSITLFAEGTDNLDQMIKTITYIVK
;
A
#
# COMPACT_ATOMS: atom_id res chain seq x y z
N MET A 1 -10.33 98.28 29.42
CA MET A 1 -11.61 97.55 29.49
C MET A 1 -11.50 96.29 28.61
N LYS A 2 -11.92 95.14 29.17
CA LYS A 2 -12.33 93.84 28.57
C LYS A 2 -12.44 93.81 27.03
N ASN A 3 -12.02 92.80 26.25
CA ASN A 3 -11.98 91.33 26.39
C ASN A 3 -10.98 90.77 25.34
N LYS A 4 -10.04 89.88 25.67
CA LYS A 4 -10.11 88.39 25.51
C LYS A 4 -10.75 87.90 24.20
N SER A 5 -9.96 87.31 23.31
CA SER A 5 -10.00 85.86 23.05
C SER A 5 -8.89 85.42 22.08
N MET A 6 -8.05 84.50 22.56
CA MET A 6 -7.12 83.70 21.76
C MET A 6 -7.91 82.68 20.93
N ILE A 7 -7.56 82.50 19.65
CA ILE A 7 -7.95 81.31 18.89
C ILE A 7 -6.72 80.42 18.75
N ARG A 8 -6.72 79.35 19.56
CA ARG A 8 -5.76 78.26 19.49
C ARG A 8 -6.10 77.35 18.32
N ALA A 9 -5.07 76.94 17.59
CA ALA A 9 -5.09 75.85 16.63
C ALA A 9 -5.43 74.52 17.33
N ALA A 10 -6.23 73.69 16.68
CA ALA A 10 -6.36 72.27 16.96
C ALA A 10 -6.56 71.53 15.64
N ILE A 11 -5.46 71.03 15.06
CA ILE A 11 -5.50 70.03 14.00
C ILE A 11 -5.76 68.70 14.70
N ALA A 12 -6.98 68.18 14.57
CA ALA A 12 -7.33 66.85 15.03
C ALA A 12 -6.70 65.82 14.08
N LEU A 13 -5.57 65.24 14.48
CA LEU A 13 -4.95 64.10 13.80
C LEU A 13 -5.77 62.85 14.15
N LEU A 14 -6.61 62.40 13.21
CA LEU A 14 -7.34 61.15 13.31
C LEU A 14 -6.33 59.99 13.13
N VAL A 15 -5.77 59.47 14.22
CA VAL A 15 -4.99 58.24 14.21
C VAL A 15 -5.98 57.07 14.13
N ALA A 16 -6.23 56.58 12.93
CA ALA A 16 -6.92 55.31 12.74
C ALA A 16 -5.99 54.18 13.23
N THR A 17 -6.18 53.73 14.46
CA THR A 17 -5.61 52.46 14.95
C THR A 17 -6.29 51.32 14.20
N VAL A 18 -5.73 50.94 13.06
CA VAL A 18 -6.02 49.66 12.43
C VAL A 18 -5.37 48.59 13.29
N SER A 19 -6.18 47.95 14.13
CA SER A 19 -5.80 46.74 14.84
C SER A 19 -5.55 45.63 13.81
N ILE A 20 -4.31 45.51 13.34
CA ILE A 20 -3.88 44.34 12.58
C ILE A 20 -3.81 43.19 13.58
N SER A 21 -4.94 42.49 13.75
CA SER A 21 -4.95 41.19 14.41
C SER A 21 -4.08 40.26 13.59
N VAL A 22 -2.83 40.09 14.01
CA VAL A 22 -1.96 39.03 13.51
C VAL A 22 -2.59 37.73 13.98
N VAL A 23 -3.52 37.19 13.19
CA VAL A 23 -4.04 35.86 13.43
C VAL A 23 -2.83 34.96 13.23
N ALA A 24 -2.23 34.50 14.32
CA ALA A 24 -1.21 33.47 14.25
C ALA A 24 -1.86 32.28 13.55
N SER A 25 -1.55 32.10 12.26
CA SER A 25 -1.95 30.88 11.56
C SER A 25 -1.42 29.73 12.40
N PRO A 26 -2.25 28.75 12.79
CA PRO A 26 -1.73 27.61 13.50
C PRO A 26 -0.70 27.00 12.55
N VAL A 27 0.57 27.05 12.95
CA VAL A 27 1.63 26.29 12.29
C VAL A 27 1.20 24.84 12.44
N SER A 28 0.47 24.34 11.44
CA SER A 28 0.03 22.97 11.41
C SER A 28 1.30 22.17 11.14
N ALA A 29 1.85 21.58 12.19
CA ALA A 29 2.93 20.64 12.07
C ALA A 29 2.45 19.42 11.27
N SER A 30 3.37 18.79 10.54
CA SER A 30 3.11 17.50 9.91
C SER A 30 2.57 16.50 10.95
N VAL A 31 1.72 15.59 10.50
CA VAL A 31 1.19 14.53 11.35
C VAL A 31 2.35 13.68 11.88
N GLY A 32 2.38 13.42 13.18
CA GLY A 32 3.33 12.47 13.73
C GLY A 32 2.84 11.05 13.43
N VAL A 33 3.73 10.21 12.89
CA VAL A 33 3.37 8.85 12.47
C VAL A 33 4.36 7.86 13.06
N LYS A 34 3.83 6.87 13.78
CA LYS A 34 4.62 5.74 14.29
C LYS A 34 4.09 4.44 13.69
N LEU A 35 4.96 3.77 12.94
CA LEU A 35 4.73 2.42 12.43
C LEU A 35 5.43 1.40 13.32
N ASN A 36 4.84 0.22 13.51
CA ASN A 36 5.52 -0.87 14.21
C ASN A 36 6.70 -1.44 13.41
N GLN A 37 6.65 -1.32 12.07
CA GLN A 37 7.70 -1.80 11.16
C GLN A 37 7.72 -0.96 9.88
N THR A 38 8.92 -0.68 9.36
CA THR A 38 9.12 0.09 8.10
C THR A 38 10.04 -0.61 7.10
N ALA A 39 10.68 -1.71 7.48
CA ALA A 39 11.62 -2.43 6.62
C ALA A 39 11.45 -3.94 6.82
N LYS A 40 11.99 -4.73 5.89
CA LYS A 40 11.81 -6.19 5.86
C LYS A 40 10.33 -6.58 5.84
N LEU A 41 9.51 -5.80 5.13
CA LEU A 41 8.09 -6.08 5.01
C LEU A 41 7.87 -7.22 4.02
N ALA A 42 7.00 -8.17 4.36
CA ALA A 42 6.51 -9.19 3.43
C ALA A 42 5.26 -8.70 2.68
N ASP A 43 4.96 -9.32 1.53
CA ASP A 43 3.68 -9.14 0.86
C ASP A 43 2.51 -9.51 1.79
N LEU A 44 1.40 -8.76 1.70
CA LEU A 44 0.21 -8.89 2.54
C LEU A 44 0.45 -8.66 4.05
N GLN A 45 1.61 -8.14 4.44
CA GLN A 45 1.89 -7.85 5.84
C GLN A 45 0.99 -6.74 6.36
N VAL A 46 0.34 -6.98 7.50
CA VAL A 46 -0.43 -5.96 8.23
C VAL A 46 0.51 -5.21 9.17
N ILE A 47 0.54 -3.89 9.05
CA ILE A 47 1.25 -3.00 9.97
C ILE A 47 0.28 -2.26 10.88
N SER A 48 0.76 -1.87 12.07
CA SER A 48 0.05 -0.97 12.98
C SER A 48 0.56 0.45 12.82
N ILE A 49 -0.36 1.40 12.79
CA ILE A 49 -0.12 2.83 12.60
C ILE A 49 -0.71 3.56 13.82
N ASN A 50 0.10 4.40 14.46
CA ASN A 50 -0.38 5.33 15.47
C ASN A 50 -0.09 6.75 14.99
N LEU A 51 -1.11 7.61 15.04
CA LEU A 51 -1.01 9.00 14.66
C LEU A 51 -0.87 9.88 15.90
N SER A 52 -0.20 11.01 15.73
CA SER A 52 -0.20 12.11 16.69
C SER A 52 -0.29 13.44 15.95
N SER A 53 -0.68 14.49 16.66
CA SER A 53 -0.76 15.85 16.10
C SER A 53 -1.78 16.01 14.95
N VAL A 54 -2.78 15.12 14.86
CA VAL A 54 -3.96 15.38 14.01
C VAL A 54 -4.82 16.43 14.73
N PRO A 55 -5.09 17.61 14.15
CA PRO A 55 -5.84 18.65 14.84
C PRO A 55 -7.27 18.22 15.17
N ALA A 56 -7.83 18.75 16.27
CA ALA A 56 -9.20 18.45 16.68
C ALA A 56 -10.21 18.84 15.58
N GLY A 57 -11.18 17.95 15.34
CA GLY A 57 -12.19 18.11 14.29
C GLY A 57 -11.66 17.88 12.87
N GLN A 58 -10.41 17.43 12.71
CA GLN A 58 -9.81 17.15 11.41
C GLN A 58 -9.65 15.65 11.17
N GLY A 59 -9.40 15.30 9.91
CA GLY A 59 -9.11 13.95 9.49
C GLY A 59 -8.02 13.87 8.45
N VAL A 60 -7.53 12.64 8.25
CA VAL A 60 -6.51 12.30 7.28
C VAL A 60 -6.88 11.03 6.53
N TYR A 61 -6.42 10.94 5.29
CA TYR A 61 -6.32 9.69 4.56
C TYR A 61 -4.93 9.09 4.76
N ILE A 62 -4.87 7.77 4.95
CA ILE A 62 -3.62 7.01 5.05
C ILE A 62 -3.63 5.91 4.01
N SER A 63 -2.64 5.92 3.13
CA SER A 63 -2.52 4.94 2.05
C SER A 63 -1.07 4.55 1.81
N GLN A 64 -0.87 3.33 1.31
CA GLN A 64 0.40 2.92 0.75
C GLN A 64 0.54 3.54 -0.64
N CYS A 65 1.59 4.32 -0.89
CA CYS A 65 1.78 5.06 -2.14
C CYS A 65 3.14 4.84 -2.78
N PHE A 66 3.17 4.84 -4.11
CA PHE A 66 4.36 4.70 -4.94
C PHE A 66 4.93 6.08 -5.25
N LYS A 67 6.17 6.33 -4.78
CA LYS A 67 6.94 7.57 -4.98
C LYS A 67 6.13 8.83 -4.67
N ALA A 68 5.37 8.81 -3.57
CA ALA A 68 4.60 9.96 -3.12
C ALA A 68 5.51 11.17 -2.84
N GLN A 69 4.97 12.35 -3.08
CA GLN A 69 5.59 13.63 -2.76
C GLN A 69 4.61 14.51 -1.99
N ILE A 70 5.13 15.37 -1.13
CA ILE A 70 4.34 16.36 -0.41
C ILE A 70 3.57 17.23 -1.42
N GLY A 71 2.29 17.47 -1.14
CA GLY A 71 1.38 18.21 -2.00
C GLY A 71 0.75 17.42 -3.13
N GLN A 72 1.12 16.15 -3.33
CA GLN A 72 0.44 15.30 -4.32
C GLN A 72 -0.94 14.86 -3.83
N ARG A 73 -1.87 14.77 -4.77
CA ARG A 73 -3.22 14.24 -4.63
C ARG A 73 -3.54 13.39 -5.86
N THR A 74 -4.63 12.64 -5.84
CA THR A 74 -5.03 11.80 -6.99
C THR A 74 -5.09 12.62 -8.28
N ALA A 75 -5.65 13.83 -8.22
CA ALA A 75 -5.76 14.73 -9.38
C ALA A 75 -4.39 15.25 -9.90
N THR A 76 -3.33 15.21 -9.08
CA THR A 76 -1.99 15.68 -9.44
C THR A 76 -0.98 14.54 -9.59
N GLY A 77 -1.46 13.30 -9.72
CA GLY A 77 -0.60 12.15 -10.02
C GLY A 77 -0.13 11.35 -8.79
N LEU A 78 -0.79 11.48 -7.64
CA LEU A 78 -0.56 10.57 -6.51
C LEU A 78 -1.01 9.15 -6.86
N ILE A 79 -0.10 8.18 -6.72
CA ILE A 79 -0.35 6.77 -7.04
C ILE A 79 -0.31 5.96 -5.75
N CYS A 80 -1.47 5.48 -5.30
CA CYS A 80 -1.58 4.72 -4.06
C CYS A 80 -2.29 3.40 -4.26
N ASN A 81 -1.97 2.37 -3.47
CA ASN A 81 -2.81 1.19 -3.34
C ASN A 81 -4.10 1.60 -2.63
N GLY A 82 -5.20 1.69 -3.38
CA GLY A 82 -6.44 2.31 -2.91
C GLY A 82 -6.63 3.77 -3.29
N SER A 83 -7.84 4.24 -3.06
CA SER A 83 -8.29 5.62 -3.31
C SER A 83 -9.64 5.84 -2.63
N ILE A 84 -10.14 7.08 -2.64
CA ILE A 84 -11.51 7.39 -2.16
C ILE A 84 -12.57 6.59 -2.94
N ALA A 85 -12.28 6.20 -4.18
CA ALA A 85 -13.16 5.34 -4.98
C ALA A 85 -12.95 3.83 -4.74
N GLU A 86 -11.80 3.43 -4.18
CA GLU A 86 -11.42 2.05 -3.87
C GLU A 86 -11.42 1.86 -2.35
N GLN A 87 -12.61 1.64 -1.78
CA GLN A 87 -12.77 1.46 -0.33
C GLN A 87 -12.06 0.17 0.14
N GLY A 88 -11.52 0.18 1.36
CA GLY A 88 -10.92 -0.99 2.03
C GLY A 88 -9.40 -1.13 1.90
N THR A 89 -8.76 -0.37 1.01
CA THR A 89 -7.29 -0.35 0.82
C THR A 89 -6.62 0.94 1.31
N MET A 90 -7.45 1.93 1.69
CA MET A 90 -7.08 3.20 2.30
C MET A 90 -7.80 3.33 3.65
N ILE A 91 -7.15 3.94 4.64
CA ILE A 91 -7.80 4.33 5.89
C ILE A 91 -8.24 5.78 5.78
N TRP A 92 -9.47 6.07 6.22
CA TRP A 92 -9.89 7.41 6.60
C TRP A 92 -10.02 7.48 8.12
N ALA A 93 -9.24 8.35 8.74
CA ALA A 93 -9.23 8.53 10.20
C ALA A 93 -9.49 9.98 10.59
N THR A 94 -10.35 10.20 11.58
CA THR A 94 -10.64 11.54 12.12
C THR A 94 -10.53 11.53 13.64
N THR A 95 -10.27 12.69 14.24
CA THR A 95 -10.23 12.80 15.71
C THR A 95 -11.60 12.66 16.37
N ASP A 96 -12.68 12.88 15.60
CA ASP A 96 -14.07 12.80 16.06
C ASP A 96 -14.76 11.45 15.74
N ALA A 97 -14.07 10.55 15.03
CA ALA A 97 -14.58 9.26 14.55
C ALA A 97 -15.96 9.34 13.86
N SER A 98 -16.25 10.46 13.20
CA SER A 98 -17.57 10.71 12.61
C SER A 98 -17.73 10.06 11.24
N ARG A 99 -19.00 9.80 10.85
CA ARG A 99 -19.39 9.40 9.49
C ARG A 99 -18.70 8.12 8.98
N GLY A 100 -18.37 7.19 9.88
CA GLY A 100 -17.75 5.91 9.54
C GLY A 100 -16.23 5.95 9.38
N SER A 101 -15.59 7.09 9.67
CA SER A 101 -14.13 7.14 9.78
C SER A 101 -13.64 6.34 10.99
N GLN A 102 -12.43 5.82 10.90
CA GLN A 102 -11.74 5.27 12.07
C GLN A 102 -11.28 6.40 13.01
N SER A 103 -11.03 6.09 14.28
CA SER A 103 -10.51 7.08 15.23
C SER A 103 -9.03 7.33 14.98
N ALA A 104 -8.64 8.58 14.72
CA ALA A 104 -7.24 9.00 14.59
C ALA A 104 -6.45 8.90 15.92
N ASN A 105 -7.16 8.78 17.05
CA ASN A 105 -6.56 8.59 18.37
C ASN A 105 -6.38 7.09 18.72
N GLY A 106 -6.92 6.19 17.90
CA GLY A 106 -6.79 4.76 18.06
C GLY A 106 -5.60 4.20 17.28
N GLN A 107 -5.27 2.93 17.54
CA GLN A 107 -4.38 2.18 16.66
C GLN A 107 -5.12 1.84 15.37
N LEU A 108 -4.52 2.15 14.23
CA LEU A 108 -5.01 1.83 12.90
C LEU A 108 -4.18 0.68 12.32
N THR A 109 -4.76 -0.11 11.42
CA THR A 109 -4.04 -1.20 10.73
C THR A 109 -4.20 -1.12 9.23
N LEU A 110 -3.11 -1.35 8.51
CA LEU A 110 -3.10 -1.34 7.05
C LEU A 110 -2.37 -2.57 6.54
N MET A 111 -3.02 -3.32 5.64
CA MET A 111 -2.38 -4.40 4.90
C MET A 111 -1.56 -3.80 3.75
N LEU A 112 -0.29 -4.17 3.68
CA LEU A 112 0.63 -3.67 2.68
C LEU A 112 0.87 -4.73 1.60
N HIS A 113 1.13 -4.27 0.38
CA HIS A 113 1.43 -5.13 -0.75
C HIS A 113 2.79 -4.79 -1.34
N SER A 114 3.63 -5.79 -1.60
CA SER A 114 4.94 -5.63 -2.24
C SER A 114 4.86 -5.03 -3.64
N SER A 115 3.70 -5.17 -4.29
CA SER A 115 3.30 -4.49 -5.52
C SER A 115 1.79 -4.27 -5.54
N PHE A 116 1.31 -3.29 -6.32
CA PHE A 116 -0.12 -3.12 -6.55
C PHE A 116 -0.41 -2.65 -7.97
N LYS A 117 -1.62 -2.93 -8.45
CA LYS A 117 -2.05 -2.56 -9.81
C LYS A 117 -2.96 -1.35 -9.78
N LYS A 118 -2.82 -0.47 -10.76
CA LYS A 118 -3.83 0.56 -11.08
C LYS A 118 -4.26 0.42 -12.52
N VAL A 119 -5.55 0.63 -12.73
CA VAL A 119 -6.16 0.72 -14.05
C VAL A 119 -6.37 2.20 -14.33
N ASP A 120 -5.87 2.69 -15.46
CA ASP A 120 -6.08 4.07 -15.87
C ASP A 120 -7.45 4.25 -16.57
N ALA A 121 -7.76 5.49 -16.97
CA ALA A 121 -9.00 5.81 -17.67
C ALA A 121 -9.18 5.07 -19.02
N ASN A 122 -8.09 4.51 -19.59
CA ASN A 122 -8.08 3.76 -20.84
C ASN A 122 -8.16 2.24 -20.61
N ASN A 123 -8.46 1.79 -19.38
CA ASN A 123 -8.45 0.40 -18.96
C ASN A 123 -7.07 -0.29 -19.06
N VAL A 124 -5.98 0.49 -19.07
CA VAL A 124 -4.62 -0.07 -19.05
C VAL A 124 -4.22 -0.36 -17.61
N SER A 125 -3.93 -1.63 -17.32
CA SER A 125 -3.44 -2.04 -16.00
C SER A 125 -1.91 -1.91 -15.91
N THR A 126 -1.45 -1.04 -15.02
CA THR A 126 -0.03 -0.86 -14.69
C THR A 126 0.26 -1.44 -13.31
N THR A 127 1.36 -2.20 -13.20
CA THR A 127 1.84 -2.74 -11.91
C THR A 127 2.92 -1.83 -11.33
N TYR A 128 2.78 -1.46 -10.06
CA TYR A 128 3.70 -0.60 -9.32
C TYR A 128 4.45 -1.43 -8.28
N GLU A 129 5.74 -1.63 -8.52
CA GLU A 129 6.62 -2.44 -7.68
C GLU A 129 7.23 -1.60 -6.55
N CYS A 130 6.86 -1.88 -5.29
CA CYS A 130 7.36 -1.14 -4.15
C CYS A 130 8.85 -1.40 -3.90
N GLY A 131 9.24 -2.68 -3.92
CA GLY A 131 10.59 -3.13 -3.63
C GLY A 131 11.18 -2.46 -2.39
N VAL A 132 12.46 -2.11 -2.47
CA VAL A 132 13.24 -1.60 -1.33
C VAL A 132 13.16 -0.08 -1.13
N LYS A 133 12.53 0.67 -2.05
CA LYS A 133 12.60 2.15 -2.02
C LYS A 133 11.47 2.92 -2.69
N ASN A 134 10.56 2.26 -3.41
CA ASN A 134 9.59 2.99 -4.22
C ASN A 134 8.30 3.30 -3.47
N CYS A 135 8.01 2.68 -2.32
CA CYS A 135 6.77 2.92 -1.60
C CYS A 135 6.96 3.59 -0.24
N SER A 136 5.90 4.25 0.19
CA SER A 136 5.78 4.92 1.49
C SER A 136 4.35 4.80 2.00
N ILE A 137 4.15 4.89 3.31
CA ILE A 137 2.84 5.27 3.85
C ILE A 137 2.73 6.78 3.71
N PHE A 138 1.73 7.25 2.97
CA PHE A 138 1.45 8.67 2.80
C PHE A 138 0.19 9.03 3.56
N ILE A 139 0.32 10.06 4.39
CA ILE A 139 -0.75 10.63 5.20
C ILE A 139 -0.98 12.02 4.66
N TYR A 140 -2.22 12.37 4.36
CA TYR A 140 -2.59 13.69 3.87
C TYR A 140 -3.98 14.08 4.37
N ARG A 141 -4.29 15.38 4.40
CA ARG A 141 -5.57 15.87 4.91
C ARG A 141 -6.74 15.23 4.14
N ASP A 142 -7.79 14.88 4.87
CA ASP A 142 -8.99 14.31 4.26
C ASP A 142 -9.78 15.35 3.45
N HIS A 143 -10.98 14.96 3.01
CA HIS A 143 -11.85 15.82 2.22
C HIS A 143 -12.29 17.12 2.92
N ARG A 144 -12.03 17.30 4.23
CA ARG A 144 -12.32 18.54 4.97
C ARG A 144 -11.36 19.68 4.62
N GLY A 145 -10.26 19.40 3.92
CA GLY A 145 -9.33 20.42 3.45
C GLY A 145 -8.31 19.89 2.46
N LEU A 146 -8.76 19.14 1.45
CA LEU A 146 -7.87 18.34 0.60
C LEU A 146 -6.71 19.13 -0.06
N SER A 147 -6.85 20.44 -0.26
CA SER A 147 -5.80 21.32 -0.79
C SER A 147 -4.72 21.72 0.21
N ASP A 148 -4.97 21.56 1.51
CA ASP A 148 -3.99 21.86 2.56
C ASP A 148 -3.00 20.71 2.70
N THR A 149 -1.73 21.04 2.53
CA THR A 149 -0.59 20.11 2.54
C THR A 149 0.16 20.12 3.86
N ALA A 150 -0.26 20.92 4.85
CA ALA A 150 0.45 21.04 6.12
C ALA A 150 0.46 19.73 6.93
N LEU A 151 -0.52 18.85 6.71
CA LEU A 151 -0.59 17.53 7.33
C LEU A 151 0.14 16.44 6.54
N ASP A 152 0.65 16.75 5.35
CA ASP A 152 1.26 15.76 4.48
C ASP A 152 2.49 15.15 5.16
N THR A 153 2.52 13.83 5.27
CA THR A 153 3.60 13.09 5.92
C THR A 153 3.91 11.84 5.10
N ILE A 154 5.18 11.65 4.78
CA ILE A 154 5.68 10.49 4.04
C ILE A 154 6.55 9.66 4.96
N VAL A 155 6.16 8.40 5.17
CA VAL A 155 6.97 7.42 5.89
C VAL A 155 7.45 6.34 4.92
N PRO A 156 8.74 6.33 4.52
CA PRO A 156 9.28 5.34 3.60
C PRO A 156 9.15 3.92 4.15
N ILE A 157 8.77 2.97 3.28
CA ILE A 157 8.70 1.55 3.63
C ILE A 157 9.54 0.71 2.67
N LYS A 158 10.07 -0.43 3.17
CA LYS A 158 10.94 -1.32 2.40
C LYS A 158 10.47 -2.77 2.53
N PHE A 159 10.13 -3.37 1.39
CA PHE A 159 9.81 -4.79 1.31
C PHE A 159 11.07 -5.64 1.20
N LEU A 160 10.96 -6.90 1.61
CA LEU A 160 11.89 -7.95 1.26
C LEU A 160 11.93 -8.13 -0.26
N LEU A 161 13.04 -8.68 -0.78
CA LEU A 161 13.14 -8.96 -2.20
C LEU A 161 12.21 -10.13 -2.55
N THR A 162 11.41 -9.97 -3.59
CA THR A 162 10.57 -11.04 -4.12
C THR A 162 11.41 -12.06 -4.90
N GLN A 163 10.90 -13.28 -4.96
CA GLN A 163 11.48 -14.40 -5.69
C GLN A 163 10.37 -15.13 -6.46
N ASP A 164 10.70 -15.70 -7.62
CA ASP A 164 9.72 -16.39 -8.46
C ASP A 164 10.36 -17.62 -9.15
N VAL A 165 9.53 -18.40 -9.85
CA VAL A 165 9.93 -19.50 -10.73
C VAL A 165 9.22 -19.37 -12.07
N ALA A 166 9.99 -19.48 -13.15
CA ALA A 166 9.45 -19.56 -14.50
C ALA A 166 8.83 -20.95 -14.75
N LEU A 167 7.55 -21.03 -15.09
CA LEU A 167 6.88 -22.33 -15.30
C LEU A 167 7.54 -23.16 -16.40
N THR A 168 8.00 -22.49 -17.47
CA THR A 168 8.70 -23.11 -18.58
C THR A 168 10.02 -23.75 -18.16
N SER A 169 10.75 -23.19 -17.18
CA SER A 169 11.99 -23.80 -16.69
C SER A 169 11.71 -25.12 -15.96
N LEU A 170 10.57 -25.23 -15.29
CA LEU A 170 10.06 -26.45 -14.66
C LEU A 170 9.50 -27.48 -15.66
N GLY A 171 9.38 -27.13 -16.95
CA GLY A 171 8.68 -27.98 -17.94
C GLY A 171 7.16 -27.97 -17.79
N LEU A 172 6.63 -26.98 -17.07
CA LEU A 172 5.20 -26.79 -16.86
C LEU A 172 4.61 -25.88 -17.93
N LYS A 173 3.39 -26.19 -18.36
CA LYS A 173 2.58 -25.29 -19.18
C LYS A 173 2.20 -24.03 -18.38
N LYS A 174 1.85 -22.96 -19.11
CA LYS A 174 1.29 -21.74 -18.54
C LYS A 174 0.03 -22.02 -17.72
N ASP A 175 -0.27 -21.12 -16.78
CA ASP A 175 -1.51 -21.17 -16.01
C ASP A 175 -2.75 -21.19 -16.93
N GLY A 176 -3.77 -21.94 -16.50
CA GLY A 176 -4.99 -22.24 -17.26
C GLY A 176 -4.82 -23.22 -18.42
N ALA A 177 -3.62 -23.74 -18.65
CA ALA A 177 -3.39 -24.70 -19.73
C ALA A 177 -4.02 -26.07 -19.47
N LYS A 178 -4.10 -26.88 -20.53
CA LYS A 178 -4.72 -28.21 -20.50
C LYS A 178 -3.69 -29.31 -20.35
N TYR A 179 -4.01 -30.33 -19.55
CA TYR A 179 -3.32 -31.63 -19.51
C TYR A 179 -4.30 -32.76 -19.79
N VAL A 180 -3.76 -33.88 -20.28
CA VAL A 180 -4.55 -35.09 -20.54
C VAL A 180 -4.65 -35.91 -19.26
N ALA A 181 -5.82 -36.45 -18.94
CA ALA A 181 -5.98 -37.39 -17.84
C ALA A 181 -5.09 -38.64 -18.06
N GLY A 182 -4.44 -39.12 -17.00
CA GLY A 182 -3.41 -40.15 -17.04
C GLY A 182 -2.00 -39.65 -17.36
N SER A 183 -1.84 -38.40 -17.84
CA SER A 183 -0.51 -37.84 -18.11
C SER A 183 0.25 -37.44 -16.83
N SER A 184 1.55 -37.23 -16.95
CA SER A 184 2.38 -36.74 -15.85
C SER A 184 3.48 -35.79 -16.33
N VAL A 185 3.97 -34.97 -15.41
CA VAL A 185 5.16 -34.13 -15.60
C VAL A 185 6.13 -34.42 -14.47
N SER A 186 7.37 -34.70 -14.81
CA SER A 186 8.46 -34.87 -13.84
C SER A 186 9.37 -33.65 -13.85
N ILE A 187 9.67 -33.15 -12.67
CA ILE A 187 10.48 -31.95 -12.43
C ILE A 187 11.73 -32.38 -11.69
N GLY A 188 12.88 -32.21 -12.33
CA GLY A 188 14.18 -32.54 -11.73
C GLY A 188 14.59 -31.54 -10.64
N ALA A 189 15.34 -32.02 -9.65
CA ALA A 189 15.78 -31.22 -8.50
C ALA A 189 16.51 -29.94 -8.90
N SER A 190 17.37 -29.99 -9.92
CA SER A 190 18.13 -28.82 -10.41
C SER A 190 17.26 -27.70 -10.96
N LYS A 191 15.98 -27.96 -11.27
CA LYS A 191 15.03 -26.96 -11.76
C LYS A 191 14.17 -26.36 -10.64
N LEU A 192 14.09 -27.01 -9.48
CA LEU A 192 13.25 -26.62 -8.35
C LEU A 192 13.93 -25.57 -7.48
N VAL A 193 14.34 -24.49 -8.13
CA VAL A 193 14.98 -23.34 -7.50
C VAL A 193 14.34 -22.05 -7.99
N THR A 194 14.15 -21.09 -7.08
CA THR A 194 13.66 -19.75 -7.44
C THR A 194 14.72 -18.96 -8.20
N THR A 195 14.33 -17.82 -8.76
CA THR A 195 15.24 -16.79 -9.31
C THR A 195 16.27 -16.27 -8.29
N LYS A 196 16.09 -16.60 -7.00
CA LYS A 196 16.99 -16.24 -5.90
C LYS A 196 17.68 -17.46 -5.28
N GLY A 197 17.57 -18.63 -5.92
CA GLY A 197 18.26 -19.85 -5.50
C GLY A 197 17.63 -20.59 -4.31
N GLN A 198 16.41 -20.22 -3.89
CA GLN A 198 15.72 -20.95 -2.82
C GLN A 198 15.07 -22.22 -3.37
N ALA A 199 15.08 -23.29 -2.57
CA ALA A 199 14.45 -24.55 -2.95
C ALA A 199 12.93 -24.42 -3.06
N VAL A 200 12.35 -25.07 -4.06
CA VAL A 200 10.92 -25.01 -4.36
C VAL A 200 10.26 -26.35 -4.01
N VAL A 201 9.19 -26.28 -3.23
CA VAL A 201 8.31 -27.40 -2.91
C VAL A 201 7.06 -27.31 -3.79
N VAL A 202 6.61 -28.45 -4.32
CA VAL A 202 5.42 -28.55 -5.16
C VAL A 202 4.34 -29.34 -4.44
N THR A 203 3.16 -28.77 -4.27
CA THR A 203 2.01 -29.45 -3.66
C THR A 203 0.76 -29.35 -4.52
N SER A 204 -0.20 -30.24 -4.30
CA SER A 204 -1.52 -30.22 -4.97
C SER A 204 -2.65 -30.54 -4.01
N SER A 205 -2.49 -30.09 -2.75
CA SER A 205 -3.31 -30.54 -1.60
C SER A 205 -4.81 -30.29 -1.77
N GLU A 206 -5.19 -29.18 -2.39
CA GLU A 206 -6.59 -28.78 -2.59
C GLU A 206 -7.32 -29.66 -3.62
N THR A 207 -6.59 -30.20 -4.61
CA THR A 207 -7.17 -30.95 -5.73
C THR A 207 -6.56 -32.35 -5.88
N ARG A 208 -6.17 -33.00 -4.77
CA ARG A 208 -5.52 -34.34 -4.77
C ARG A 208 -6.32 -35.41 -5.52
N SER A 209 -7.63 -35.28 -5.56
CA SER A 209 -8.49 -36.21 -6.30
C SER A 209 -8.35 -36.06 -7.82
N ILE A 210 -7.96 -34.87 -8.31
CA ILE A 210 -7.77 -34.52 -9.71
C ILE A 210 -6.32 -34.72 -10.14
N CYS A 211 -5.37 -34.26 -9.32
CA CYS A 211 -3.94 -34.41 -9.57
C CYS A 211 -3.14 -34.58 -8.28
N THR A 212 -2.08 -35.37 -8.33
CA THR A 212 -1.23 -35.67 -7.17
C THR A 212 0.22 -35.28 -7.44
N THR A 213 0.87 -34.73 -6.43
CA THR A 213 2.31 -34.43 -6.39
C THR A 213 3.00 -35.47 -5.51
N THR A 214 4.11 -36.02 -5.98
CA THR A 214 4.94 -36.96 -5.21
C THR A 214 6.41 -36.60 -5.33
N GLY A 215 7.15 -36.72 -4.23
CA GLY A 215 8.59 -36.46 -4.18
C GLY A 215 8.99 -35.46 -3.10
N THR A 216 10.30 -35.28 -2.92
CA THR A 216 10.87 -34.39 -1.89
C THR A 216 11.93 -33.47 -2.47
N SER A 217 12.84 -34.00 -3.30
CA SER A 217 13.88 -33.24 -4.02
C SER A 217 13.60 -33.13 -5.52
N SER A 218 12.98 -34.14 -6.11
CA SER A 218 12.38 -34.11 -7.44
C SER A 218 10.90 -34.39 -7.30
N PHE A 219 10.06 -33.77 -8.13
CA PHE A 219 8.60 -33.93 -8.02
C PHE A 219 8.01 -34.48 -9.31
N THR A 220 7.01 -35.35 -9.17
CA THR A 220 6.15 -35.76 -10.27
C THR A 220 4.73 -35.30 -10.00
N ILE A 221 4.14 -34.60 -10.96
CA ILE A 221 2.72 -34.26 -10.97
C ILE A 221 2.01 -35.28 -11.85
N LYS A 222 1.06 -36.02 -11.30
CA LYS A 222 0.19 -36.95 -12.04
C LYS A 222 -1.19 -36.34 -12.18
N PHE A 223 -1.67 -36.18 -13.40
CA PHE A 223 -3.02 -35.70 -13.70
C PHE A 223 -3.94 -36.91 -13.82
N ARG A 224 -4.73 -37.19 -12.77
CA ARG A 224 -5.41 -38.48 -12.59
C ARG A 224 -6.76 -38.58 -13.28
N LYS A 225 -7.58 -37.53 -13.18
CA LYS A 225 -8.94 -37.50 -13.71
C LYS A 225 -9.28 -36.12 -14.24
N ALA A 226 -10.31 -36.04 -15.07
CA ALA A 226 -10.79 -34.77 -15.60
C ALA A 226 -11.26 -33.82 -14.48
N GLY A 227 -11.05 -32.52 -14.69
CA GLY A 227 -11.43 -31.44 -13.79
C GLY A 227 -10.31 -30.44 -13.56
N ILE A 228 -10.43 -29.63 -12.50
CA ILE A 228 -9.47 -28.55 -12.21
C ILE A 228 -8.39 -29.05 -11.26
N CYS A 229 -7.14 -28.96 -11.70
CA CYS A 229 -5.96 -29.27 -10.89
C CYS A 229 -5.30 -27.96 -10.44
N SER A 230 -5.22 -27.74 -9.14
CA SER A 230 -4.47 -26.65 -8.52
C SER A 230 -3.15 -27.20 -8.00
N ILE A 231 -2.03 -26.61 -8.43
CA ILE A 231 -0.71 -26.87 -7.88
C ILE A 231 -0.17 -25.60 -7.22
N THR A 232 0.46 -25.76 -6.06
CA THR A 232 1.13 -24.66 -5.35
C THR A 232 2.62 -24.89 -5.38
N LEU A 233 3.36 -23.94 -5.95
CA LEU A 233 4.80 -23.83 -5.82
C LEU A 233 5.10 -22.94 -4.62
N PHE A 234 5.90 -23.46 -3.70
CA PHE A 234 6.25 -22.79 -2.45
C PHE A 234 7.77 -22.69 -2.32
N ALA A 235 8.28 -21.54 -1.92
CA ALA A 235 9.66 -21.40 -1.46
C ALA A 235 9.68 -20.56 -0.18
N GLU A 236 10.45 -21.01 0.80
CA GLU A 236 10.59 -20.32 2.09
C GLU A 236 11.17 -18.92 1.91
N GLY A 237 10.72 -18.02 2.79
CA GLY A 237 11.34 -16.71 2.97
C GLY A 237 12.64 -16.81 3.76
N THR A 238 13.42 -15.73 3.74
CA THR A 238 14.60 -15.55 4.60
C THR A 238 14.59 -14.12 5.14
N ASP A 239 15.58 -13.76 5.97
CA ASP A 239 15.74 -12.39 6.46
C ASP A 239 15.83 -11.31 5.37
N ASN A 240 16.14 -11.70 4.12
CA ASN A 240 16.33 -10.80 2.98
C ASN A 240 15.41 -11.10 1.78
N LEU A 241 14.66 -12.21 1.82
CA LEU A 241 13.78 -12.65 0.73
C LEU A 241 12.38 -12.89 1.25
N ASP A 242 11.39 -12.39 0.53
CA ASP A 242 10.01 -12.73 0.83
C ASP A 242 9.73 -14.20 0.49
N GLN A 243 8.76 -14.81 1.17
CA GLN A 243 8.28 -16.13 0.79
C GLN A 243 7.65 -16.09 -0.62
N MET A 244 7.72 -17.20 -1.34
CA MET A 244 7.02 -17.35 -2.61
C MET A 244 5.89 -18.35 -2.44
N ILE A 245 4.68 -17.92 -2.77
CA ILE A 245 3.51 -18.78 -2.91
C ILE A 245 2.91 -18.54 -4.28
N LYS A 246 2.99 -19.54 -5.16
CA LYS A 246 2.48 -19.43 -6.53
C LYS A 246 1.53 -20.59 -6.82
N THR A 247 0.25 -20.28 -6.89
CA THR A 247 -0.78 -21.25 -7.28
C THR A 247 -0.98 -21.20 -8.80
N ILE A 248 -1.00 -22.38 -9.42
CA ILE A 248 -1.19 -22.55 -10.85
C ILE A 248 -2.33 -23.53 -11.05
N THR A 249 -3.25 -23.18 -11.94
CA THR A 249 -4.44 -23.95 -12.24
C THR A 249 -4.34 -24.60 -13.61
N TYR A 250 -4.68 -25.87 -13.71
CA TYR A 250 -4.74 -26.62 -14.95
C TYR A 250 -6.10 -27.26 -15.17
N ILE A 251 -6.48 -27.35 -16.44
CA ILE A 251 -7.69 -28.07 -16.86
C ILE A 251 -7.27 -29.46 -17.32
N VAL A 252 -7.67 -30.49 -16.57
CA VAL A 252 -7.42 -31.89 -16.93
C VAL A 252 -8.61 -32.41 -17.73
N LYS A 253 -8.35 -33.04 -18.88
CA LYS A 253 -9.37 -33.64 -19.76
C LYS A 253 -8.99 -35.05 -20.15
#